data_AF-A0A7C7RYQ7-F1
#
_entry.id   AF-A0A7C7RYQ7-F1
#
_cell.length_a   1.000
_cell.length_b   1.000
_cell.length_c   1.000
_cell.angle_alpha   90.00
_cell.angle_beta   90.00
_cell.angle_gamma   90.00
#
_symmetry.space_group_name_H-M   'P 1'
#
loop_
_entity.id
_entity.type
_entity.pdbx_description
1 polymer ?
#
loop_
_entity_poly.entity_id
_entity_poly.type
_entity_poly.pdbx_seq_one_letter_code
_entity_poly.pdbx_strand_id
1 'polypeptide(L)'
;MKYEFHAQFPLALQDSATQAFAIEWLVDKSGRLPPRWKELSAIQDPLQRIALLAQAIVTPYKEQARTGTRGDSSGLKFWLEKGAQDFLSEQCKWLKAMGLRTSLPDLSVFPHGSWAVQIPFTLRKPYLSKDDQVFHILDNPQKKEWVFKVPYVAPSQWKGALRSTMTRILVEEKETLDVEAWVERRLQLARLFGNEKGVGLEDERFEAYLDRQKPEAAQ
;
A
#
# COMPACT_ATOMS: atom_id res chain seq x y z
N MET A 1 -15.76 -2.23 15.27
CA MET A 1 -15.96 -0.76 15.33
C MET A 1 -15.87 -0.04 13.97
N LYS A 2 -15.77 -0.71 12.80
CA LYS A 2 -15.77 -0.02 11.47
C LYS A 2 -17.16 0.43 11.01
N TYR A 3 -18.23 -0.22 11.46
CA TYR A 3 -19.59 0.06 10.99
C TYR A 3 -20.23 1.29 11.64
N GLU A 4 -19.81 1.66 12.86
CA GLU A 4 -20.42 2.79 13.59
C GLU A 4 -20.06 4.15 12.99
N PHE A 5 -18.82 4.35 12.54
CA PHE A 5 -18.38 5.67 12.04
C PHE A 5 -19.14 6.10 10.77
N HIS A 6 -19.24 5.21 9.77
CA HIS A 6 -19.98 5.51 8.54
C HIS A 6 -21.49 5.65 8.78
N ALA A 7 -22.04 4.93 9.77
CA ALA A 7 -23.44 5.05 10.15
C ALA A 7 -23.72 6.37 10.90
N GLN A 8 -22.77 6.83 11.72
CA GLN A 8 -22.86 8.12 12.43
C GLN A 8 -22.81 9.31 11.47
N PHE A 9 -22.03 9.18 10.39
CA PHE A 9 -21.90 10.22 9.37
C PHE A 9 -22.37 9.77 7.99
N PRO A 10 -23.70 9.64 7.75
CA PRO A 10 -24.22 9.04 6.54
C PRO A 10 -24.29 10.04 5.38
N LEU A 11 -23.15 10.31 4.73
CA LEU A 11 -23.05 11.21 3.56
C LEU A 11 -24.02 10.80 2.46
N ALA A 12 -24.14 9.49 2.19
CA ALA A 12 -25.00 8.96 1.14
C ALA A 12 -26.51 9.23 1.36
N LEU A 13 -26.93 9.47 2.61
CA LEU A 13 -28.32 9.71 2.96
C LEU A 13 -28.69 11.19 3.01
N GLN A 14 -27.71 12.10 2.87
CA GLN A 14 -27.96 13.54 2.86
C GLN A 14 -28.59 14.01 1.55
N ASP A 15 -29.22 15.17 1.55
CA ASP A 15 -29.71 15.80 0.33
C ASP A 15 -28.56 16.25 -0.60
N SER A 16 -28.86 16.40 -1.89
CA SER A 16 -27.89 16.74 -2.93
C SER A 16 -27.04 17.98 -2.63
N ALA A 17 -27.63 19.05 -2.09
CA ALA A 17 -26.88 20.26 -1.76
C ALA A 17 -25.93 20.01 -0.59
N THR A 18 -26.42 19.34 0.45
CA THR A 18 -25.61 18.95 1.61
C THR A 18 -24.44 18.03 1.22
N GLN A 19 -24.65 17.08 0.31
CA GLN A 19 -23.59 16.20 -0.21
C GLN A 19 -22.50 16.99 -0.93
N ALA A 20 -22.87 17.92 -1.82
CA ALA A 20 -21.92 18.74 -2.56
C ALA A 20 -21.07 19.62 -1.62
N PHE A 21 -21.69 20.29 -0.63
CA PHE A 21 -20.97 21.08 0.37
C PHE A 21 -20.08 20.20 1.26
N ALA A 22 -20.54 19.01 1.64
CA ALA A 22 -19.78 18.10 2.48
C ALA A 22 -18.49 17.65 1.78
N ILE A 23 -18.54 17.30 0.49
CA ILE A 23 -17.35 16.87 -0.26
C ILE A 23 -16.24 17.93 -0.21
N GLU A 24 -16.57 19.19 -0.43
CA GLU A 24 -15.60 20.30 -0.40
C GLU A 24 -15.02 20.53 1.01
N TRP A 25 -15.83 20.34 2.05
CA TRP A 25 -15.38 20.45 3.44
C TRP A 25 -14.49 19.27 3.86
N LEU A 26 -14.84 18.04 3.46
CA LEU A 26 -14.10 16.82 3.82
C LEU A 26 -12.66 16.81 3.31
N VAL A 27 -12.36 17.60 2.29
CA VAL A 27 -11.04 17.70 1.66
C VAL A 27 -10.32 19.02 2.01
N ASP A 28 -10.85 19.76 2.99
CA ASP A 28 -10.37 21.06 3.44
C ASP A 28 -10.28 22.13 2.34
N LYS A 29 -11.07 21.99 1.27
CA LYS A 29 -11.17 23.00 0.21
C LYS A 29 -12.06 24.17 0.63
N SER A 30 -13.07 23.92 1.45
CA SER A 30 -13.97 24.93 2.01
C SER A 30 -13.99 24.83 3.53
N GLY A 31 -13.73 25.94 4.22
CA GLY A 31 -13.92 26.04 5.67
C GLY A 31 -15.40 26.12 6.10
N ARG A 32 -16.34 26.18 5.15
CA ARG A 32 -17.78 26.25 5.44
C ARG A 32 -18.36 24.85 5.57
N LEU A 33 -18.91 24.56 6.74
CA LEU A 33 -19.67 23.34 6.99
C LEU A 33 -20.96 23.31 6.15
N PRO A 34 -21.47 22.11 5.81
CA PRO A 34 -22.78 21.97 5.17
C PRO A 34 -23.87 22.57 6.07
N PRO A 35 -24.77 23.44 5.55
CA PRO A 35 -25.74 24.16 6.37
C PRO A 35 -26.65 23.27 7.23
N ARG A 36 -26.97 22.07 6.71
CA ARG A 36 -27.90 21.10 7.33
C ARG A 36 -27.20 19.94 8.04
N TRP A 37 -25.87 19.95 8.13
CA TRP A 37 -25.11 18.84 8.70
C TRP A 37 -23.88 19.34 9.46
N LYS A 38 -24.14 19.90 10.64
CA LYS A 38 -23.12 20.55 11.48
C LYS A 38 -22.31 19.56 12.29
N GLU A 39 -22.86 18.37 12.54
CA GLU A 39 -22.24 17.26 13.26
C GLU A 39 -20.92 16.83 12.61
N LEU A 40 -20.76 17.06 11.31
CA LEU A 40 -19.54 16.78 10.55
C LEU A 40 -18.30 17.46 11.17
N SER A 41 -18.48 18.58 11.87
CA SER A 41 -17.42 19.29 12.59
C SER A 41 -16.76 18.48 13.71
N ALA A 42 -17.42 17.43 14.21
CA ALA A 42 -16.85 16.52 15.21
C ALA A 42 -15.65 15.72 14.68
N ILE A 43 -15.52 15.60 13.36
CA ILE A 43 -14.43 14.85 12.73
C ILE A 43 -13.19 15.74 12.63
N GLN A 44 -12.23 15.53 13.52
CA GLN A 44 -10.98 16.29 13.55
C GLN A 44 -9.88 15.67 12.68
N ASP A 45 -9.87 14.35 12.56
CA ASP A 45 -8.86 13.62 11.78
C ASP A 45 -9.10 13.78 10.27
N PRO A 46 -8.16 14.38 9.51
CA PRO A 46 -8.30 14.53 8.06
C PRO A 46 -8.57 13.21 7.34
N LEU A 47 -8.00 12.09 7.78
CA LEU A 47 -8.21 10.82 7.09
C LEU A 47 -9.56 10.18 7.35
N GLN A 48 -10.17 10.47 8.50
CA GLN A 48 -11.57 10.11 8.74
C GLN A 48 -12.49 10.91 7.83
N ARG A 49 -12.18 12.19 7.58
CA ARG A 49 -12.90 13.00 6.59
C ARG A 49 -12.77 12.40 5.19
N ILE A 50 -11.55 12.05 4.77
CA ILE A 50 -11.31 11.40 3.47
C ILE A 50 -12.00 10.04 3.37
N ALA A 51 -12.05 9.26 4.45
CA ALA A 51 -12.75 7.97 4.47
C ALA A 51 -14.26 8.11 4.18
N LEU A 52 -14.89 9.21 4.60
CA LEU A 52 -16.31 9.45 4.31
C LEU A 52 -16.59 9.67 2.81
N LEU A 53 -15.61 10.08 2.02
CA LEU A 53 -15.76 10.19 0.57
C LEU A 53 -16.15 8.85 -0.08
N ALA A 54 -15.78 7.72 0.52
CA ALA A 54 -16.17 6.40 0.01
C ALA A 54 -17.70 6.22 -0.08
N GLN A 55 -18.48 6.92 0.75
CA GLN A 55 -19.94 6.89 0.65
C GLN A 55 -20.48 7.55 -0.62
N ALA A 56 -19.72 8.46 -1.25
CA ALA A 56 -20.12 9.08 -2.51
C ALA A 56 -20.16 8.09 -3.69
N ILE A 57 -19.62 6.86 -3.54
CA ILE A 57 -19.69 5.83 -4.59
C ILE A 57 -21.14 5.50 -4.99
N VAL A 58 -22.07 5.58 -4.04
CA VAL A 58 -23.50 5.31 -4.26
C VAL A 58 -24.31 6.58 -4.52
N THR A 59 -23.66 7.74 -4.66
CA THR A 59 -24.33 9.02 -4.93
C THR A 59 -24.00 9.54 -6.32
N PRO A 60 -24.79 10.49 -6.87
CA PRO A 60 -24.46 11.16 -8.14
C PRO A 60 -23.15 11.95 -8.11
N TYR A 61 -22.59 12.19 -6.91
CA TYR A 61 -21.38 12.99 -6.70
C TYR A 61 -20.09 12.17 -6.64
N LYS A 62 -20.13 10.89 -7.01
CA LYS A 62 -18.96 10.00 -7.09
C LYS A 62 -17.77 10.66 -7.78
N GLU A 63 -17.96 11.22 -8.96
CA GLU A 63 -16.87 11.83 -9.74
C GLU A 63 -16.36 13.12 -9.11
N GLN A 64 -17.23 13.92 -8.49
CA GLN A 64 -16.81 15.09 -7.72
C GLN A 64 -15.96 14.67 -6.51
N ALA A 65 -16.35 13.60 -5.80
CA ALA A 65 -15.59 13.06 -4.66
C ALA A 65 -14.26 12.41 -5.08
N ARG A 66 -14.14 11.92 -6.32
CA ARG A 66 -12.89 11.38 -6.88
C ARG A 66 -11.94 12.49 -7.34
N THR A 67 -12.40 13.29 -8.30
CA THR A 67 -11.55 14.20 -9.08
C THR A 67 -12.04 15.64 -9.16
N GLY A 68 -13.25 15.91 -8.68
CA GLY A 68 -13.92 17.19 -8.85
C GLY A 68 -14.71 17.31 -10.14
N THR A 69 -14.95 18.55 -10.58
CA THR A 69 -15.74 18.86 -11.78
C THR A 69 -14.84 19.36 -12.91
N ARG A 70 -15.40 19.55 -14.11
CA ARG A 70 -14.64 20.00 -15.27
C ARG A 70 -14.10 21.42 -15.03
N GLY A 71 -12.79 21.53 -14.77
CA GLY A 71 -12.10 22.80 -14.53
C GLY A 71 -11.86 23.15 -13.07
N ASP A 72 -12.37 22.36 -12.13
CA ASP A 72 -12.20 22.59 -10.69
C ASP A 72 -11.84 21.29 -9.96
N SER A 73 -10.61 21.20 -9.45
CA SER A 73 -10.11 20.07 -8.67
C SER A 73 -10.85 20.03 -7.34
N SER A 74 -11.48 18.89 -7.02
CA SER A 74 -12.15 18.64 -5.75
C SER A 74 -12.01 17.18 -5.35
N GLY A 75 -12.61 16.80 -4.23
CA GLY A 75 -12.57 15.44 -3.74
C GLY A 75 -11.16 14.99 -3.39
N LEU A 76 -10.93 13.68 -3.49
CA LEU A 76 -9.66 13.08 -3.13
C LEU A 76 -8.49 13.66 -3.93
N LYS A 77 -8.67 13.97 -5.22
CA LYS A 77 -7.62 14.58 -6.04
C LYS A 77 -7.12 15.91 -5.45
N PHE A 78 -8.03 16.79 -5.04
CA PHE A 78 -7.66 18.06 -4.42
C PHE A 78 -6.86 17.84 -3.13
N TRP A 79 -7.31 16.95 -2.27
CA TRP A 79 -6.60 16.63 -1.03
C TRP A 79 -5.19 16.07 -1.30
N LEU A 80 -5.04 15.20 -2.31
CA LEU A 80 -3.73 14.68 -2.73
C LEU A 80 -2.80 15.78 -3.25
N GLU A 81 -3.32 16.76 -3.99
CA GLU A 81 -2.56 17.87 -4.55
C GLU A 81 -2.16 18.93 -3.51
N LYS A 82 -2.97 19.12 -2.46
CA LYS A 82 -2.83 20.25 -1.52
C LYS A 82 -2.54 19.87 -0.08
N GLY A 83 -3.13 18.79 0.44
CA GLY A 83 -3.06 18.43 1.86
C GLY A 83 -2.17 17.22 2.17
N ALA A 84 -1.99 16.30 1.23
CA ALA A 84 -1.32 15.03 1.50
C ALA A 84 0.15 15.18 1.91
N GLN A 85 0.89 16.11 1.32
CA GLN A 85 2.31 16.33 1.64
C GLN A 85 2.49 16.75 3.10
N ASP A 86 1.70 17.73 3.56
CA ASP A 86 1.76 18.24 4.94
C ASP A 86 1.30 17.17 5.93
N PHE A 87 0.22 16.46 5.60
CA PHE A 87 -0.22 15.31 6.38
C PHE A 87 0.89 14.28 6.55
N LEU A 88 1.53 13.83 5.47
CA LEU A 88 2.61 12.85 5.52
C LEU A 88 3.81 13.34 6.33
N SER A 89 4.15 14.62 6.22
CA SER A 89 5.21 15.26 7.02
C SER A 89 4.92 15.16 8.52
N GLU A 90 3.69 15.49 8.94
CA GLU A 90 3.27 15.37 10.34
C GLU A 90 3.29 13.92 10.83
N GLN A 91 2.78 12.97 10.03
CA GLN A 91 2.82 11.55 10.37
C GLN A 91 4.26 11.04 10.54
N CYS A 92 5.18 11.48 9.68
CA CYS A 92 6.60 11.13 9.80
C CYS A 92 7.24 11.71 11.08
N LYS A 93 6.83 12.91 11.51
CA LYS A 93 7.27 13.48 12.79
C LYS A 93 6.81 12.64 13.96
N TRP A 94 5.53 12.23 13.98
CA TRP A 94 4.98 11.35 15.02
C TRP A 94 5.68 9.98 15.07
N LEU A 95 5.87 9.34 13.91
CA LEU A 95 6.63 8.10 13.80
C LEU A 95 8.03 8.22 14.40
N LYS A 96 8.72 9.32 14.12
CA LYS A 96 10.04 9.60 14.68
C LYS A 96 9.98 9.82 16.20
N ALA A 97 9.02 10.61 16.68
CA ALA A 97 8.86 10.92 18.10
C ALA A 97 8.57 9.67 18.96
N MET A 98 7.87 8.69 18.39
CA MET A 98 7.59 7.40 19.05
C MET A 98 8.68 6.34 18.86
N GLY A 99 9.78 6.64 18.17
CA GLY A 99 10.84 5.66 17.91
C GLY A 99 10.42 4.54 16.94
N LEU A 100 9.34 4.74 16.17
CA LEU A 100 8.83 3.77 15.19
C LEU A 100 9.48 3.90 13.81
N ARG A 101 10.44 4.81 13.66
CA ARG A 101 11.22 4.91 12.43
C ARG A 101 12.11 3.68 12.30
N THR A 102 12.10 3.07 11.13
CA THR A 102 12.89 1.86 10.83
C THR A 102 14.37 2.09 11.13
N SER A 103 14.85 1.40 12.16
CA SER A 103 16.26 1.27 12.52
C SER A 103 16.63 -0.21 12.51
N LEU A 104 17.93 -0.50 12.42
CA LEU A 104 18.39 -1.87 12.58
C LEU A 104 18.01 -2.37 13.98
N PRO A 105 17.49 -3.60 14.10
CA PRO A 105 17.17 -4.16 15.39
C PRO A 105 18.46 -4.40 16.20
N ASP A 106 18.35 -4.39 17.52
CA ASP A 106 19.44 -4.85 18.38
C ASP A 106 19.67 -6.34 18.14
N LEU A 107 20.80 -6.71 17.54
CA LEU A 107 21.11 -8.11 17.22
C LEU A 107 21.48 -8.94 18.46
N SER A 108 21.76 -8.30 19.61
CA SER A 108 22.16 -9.01 20.84
C SER A 108 21.04 -9.88 21.42
N VAL A 109 19.79 -9.57 21.10
CA VAL A 109 18.62 -10.35 21.54
C VAL A 109 18.29 -11.52 20.62
N PHE A 110 19.00 -11.68 19.51
CA PHE A 110 18.79 -12.73 18.51
C PHE A 110 19.85 -13.84 18.63
N PRO A 111 19.58 -15.06 18.11
CA PRO A 111 20.54 -16.16 18.13
C PRO A 111 21.88 -15.81 17.45
N HIS A 112 22.96 -16.47 17.87
CA HIS A 112 24.26 -16.33 17.23
C HIS A 112 24.19 -16.58 15.72
N GLY A 113 24.86 -15.71 14.94
CA GLY A 113 24.81 -15.73 13.48
C GLY A 113 23.65 -14.95 12.87
N SER A 114 22.79 -14.31 13.68
CA SER A 114 21.77 -13.39 13.18
C SER A 114 22.39 -12.14 12.56
N TRP A 115 21.78 -11.67 11.48
CA TRP A 115 22.22 -10.48 10.74
C TRP A 115 21.00 -9.68 10.30
N ALA A 116 21.19 -8.38 10.06
CA ALA A 116 20.15 -7.48 9.55
C ALA A 116 20.71 -6.62 8.42
N VAL A 117 19.87 -6.34 7.43
CA VAL A 117 20.19 -5.49 6.29
C VAL A 117 19.14 -4.39 6.18
N GLN A 118 19.59 -3.15 6.05
CA GLN A 118 18.75 -1.99 5.81
C GLN A 118 19.19 -1.33 4.51
N ILE A 119 18.27 -1.19 3.57
CA ILE A 119 18.54 -0.60 2.25
C ILE A 119 17.60 0.59 2.07
N PRO A 120 18.12 1.84 2.01
CA PRO A 120 17.32 2.96 1.56
C PRO A 120 17.07 2.84 0.06
N PHE A 121 15.84 3.11 -0.37
CA PHE A 121 15.48 3.12 -1.79
C PHE A 121 14.64 4.35 -2.11
N THR A 122 14.74 4.80 -3.36
CA THR A 122 13.97 5.93 -3.88
C THR A 122 13.14 5.46 -5.05
N LEU A 123 11.85 5.81 -5.04
CA LEU A 123 10.95 5.54 -6.14
C LEU A 123 11.33 6.42 -7.34
N ARG A 124 11.82 5.81 -8.43
CA ARG A 124 12.15 6.53 -9.68
C ARG A 124 10.93 6.79 -10.56
N LYS A 125 9.85 6.05 -10.35
CA LYS A 125 8.58 6.14 -11.07
C LYS A 125 7.44 6.05 -10.05
N PRO A 126 6.23 6.53 -10.38
CA PRO A 126 5.06 6.34 -9.53
C PRO A 126 4.88 4.86 -9.15
N TYR A 127 4.63 4.60 -7.87
CA TYR A 127 4.46 3.25 -7.32
C TYR A 127 2.97 2.93 -7.20
N LEU A 128 2.55 1.86 -7.86
CA LEU A 128 1.20 1.31 -7.73
C LEU A 128 1.24 0.12 -6.78
N SER A 129 0.31 0.10 -5.84
CA SER A 129 0.05 -1.03 -4.95
C SER A 129 -1.45 -1.20 -4.80
N LYS A 130 -1.87 -2.40 -4.40
CA LYS A 130 -3.24 -2.70 -4.07
C LYS A 130 -3.40 -2.70 -2.55
N ASP A 131 -4.19 -1.78 -2.03
CA ASP A 131 -4.71 -1.88 -0.67
C ASP A 131 -5.89 -2.87 -0.63
N ASP A 132 -6.08 -3.50 0.53
CA ASP A 132 -7.18 -4.43 0.81
C ASP A 132 -8.38 -3.70 1.44
N GLN A 133 -8.41 -2.36 1.35
CA GLN A 133 -9.49 -1.54 1.86
C GLN A 133 -10.75 -1.72 1.00
N VAL A 134 -11.74 -2.43 1.56
CA VAL A 134 -13.02 -2.72 0.91
C VAL A 134 -13.83 -1.46 0.57
N PHE A 135 -13.78 -0.44 1.43
CA PHE A 135 -14.59 0.78 1.28
C PHE A 135 -13.69 2.00 1.06
N HIS A 136 -13.48 2.34 -0.22
CA HIS A 136 -12.62 3.44 -0.64
C HIS A 136 -13.15 4.09 -1.93
N ILE A 137 -13.01 5.41 -2.06
CA ILE A 137 -13.57 6.17 -3.20
C ILE A 137 -12.91 5.80 -4.55
N LEU A 138 -11.63 5.44 -4.54
CA LEU A 138 -10.90 4.89 -5.70
C LEU A 138 -10.99 3.37 -5.77
N ASP A 139 -10.98 2.84 -6.99
CA ASP A 139 -11.01 1.39 -7.25
C ASP A 139 -9.68 0.71 -6.89
N ASN A 140 -8.55 1.42 -7.04
CA ASN A 140 -7.20 0.92 -6.73
C ASN A 140 -6.49 1.86 -5.73
N PRO A 141 -6.86 1.83 -4.43
CA PRO A 141 -6.15 2.57 -3.39
C PRO A 141 -4.71 2.10 -3.22
N GLN A 142 -3.80 3.05 -2.97
CA GLN A 142 -2.43 2.76 -2.57
C GLN A 142 -2.40 2.16 -1.17
N LYS A 143 -1.59 1.12 -0.97
CA LYS A 143 -1.43 0.44 0.32
C LYS A 143 -0.79 1.35 1.37
N LYS A 144 -1.45 1.47 2.52
CA LYS A 144 -1.00 2.29 3.67
C LYS A 144 -0.98 1.45 4.94
N GLU A 145 -0.07 1.76 5.86
CA GLU A 145 -0.12 1.11 7.17
C GLU A 145 -1.34 1.63 7.98
N TRP A 146 -1.79 0.90 8.99
CA TRP A 146 -3.12 1.10 9.54
C TRP A 146 -3.27 2.26 10.54
N VAL A 147 -2.18 2.73 11.16
CA VAL A 147 -2.18 3.75 12.24
C VAL A 147 -1.99 5.17 11.68
N PHE A 148 -0.81 5.45 11.13
CA PHE A 148 -0.39 6.75 10.59
C PHE A 148 -0.83 6.97 9.15
N LYS A 149 -1.28 5.90 8.49
CA LYS A 149 -1.76 5.88 7.11
C LYS A 149 -0.71 6.38 6.12
N VAL A 150 0.57 6.15 6.44
CA VAL A 150 1.67 6.40 5.52
C VAL A 150 1.77 5.24 4.50
N PRO A 151 2.07 5.53 3.23
CA PRO A 151 2.27 4.48 2.24
C PRO A 151 3.44 3.56 2.60
N TYR A 152 3.28 2.26 2.34
CA TYR A 152 4.34 1.28 2.53
C TYR A 152 4.32 0.20 1.46
N VAL A 153 5.45 -0.49 1.31
CA VAL A 153 5.56 -1.71 0.50
C VAL A 153 5.42 -2.89 1.44
N ALA A 154 4.49 -3.81 1.16
CA ALA A 154 4.26 -4.93 2.05
C ALA A 154 5.50 -5.85 2.12
N PRO A 155 5.82 -6.43 3.29
CA PRO A 155 6.93 -7.38 3.41
C PRO A 155 6.81 -8.57 2.44
N SER A 156 5.58 -9.05 2.19
CA SER A 156 5.31 -10.11 1.22
C SER A 156 5.66 -9.69 -0.22
N GLN A 157 5.43 -8.42 -0.59
CA GLN A 157 5.80 -7.88 -1.90
C GLN A 157 7.33 -7.82 -2.04
N TRP A 158 8.05 -7.34 -1.01
CA TRP A 158 9.52 -7.36 -1.01
C TRP A 158 10.08 -8.77 -1.15
N LYS A 159 9.55 -9.72 -0.36
CA LYS A 159 9.94 -11.13 -0.43
C LYS A 159 9.73 -11.69 -1.84
N GLY A 160 8.55 -11.47 -2.42
CA GLY A 160 8.21 -11.94 -3.76
C GLY A 160 9.10 -11.33 -4.85
N ALA A 161 9.33 -10.01 -4.79
CA ALA A 161 10.18 -9.30 -5.75
C ALA A 161 11.64 -9.74 -5.69
N LEU A 162 12.20 -9.89 -4.48
CA LEU A 162 13.56 -10.38 -4.27
C LEU A 162 13.71 -11.82 -4.76
N ARG A 163 12.79 -12.71 -4.36
CA ARG A 163 12.78 -14.11 -4.82
C ARG A 163 12.70 -14.19 -6.35
N SER A 164 11.80 -13.44 -6.97
CA SER A 164 11.65 -13.41 -8.43
C SER A 164 12.90 -12.89 -9.14
N THR A 165 13.53 -11.85 -8.61
CA THR A 165 14.76 -11.28 -9.18
C THR A 165 15.90 -12.28 -9.11
N MET A 166 16.13 -12.89 -7.94
CA MET A 166 17.21 -13.86 -7.77
C MET A 166 16.98 -15.13 -8.60
N THR A 167 15.72 -15.54 -8.79
CA THR A 167 15.37 -16.65 -9.69
C THR A 167 15.74 -16.33 -11.14
N ARG A 168 15.45 -15.10 -11.60
CA ARG A 168 15.82 -14.65 -12.95
C ARG A 168 17.33 -14.65 -13.16
N ILE A 169 18.09 -14.13 -12.20
CA ILE A 169 19.56 -14.13 -12.24
C ILE A 169 20.09 -15.57 -12.36
N LEU A 170 19.56 -16.50 -11.55
CA LEU A 170 19.96 -17.91 -11.64
C LEU A 170 19.71 -18.47 -13.04
N VAL A 171 18.54 -18.22 -13.63
CA VAL A 171 18.19 -18.69 -14.98
C VAL A 171 19.07 -18.04 -16.06
N GLU A 172 19.44 -16.78 -15.91
CA GLU A 172 20.37 -16.08 -16.82
C GLU A 172 21.79 -16.69 -16.75
N GLU A 173 22.20 -17.20 -15.58
CA GLU A 173 23.49 -17.86 -15.34
C GLU A 173 23.48 -19.37 -15.67
N LYS A 174 22.41 -19.91 -16.26
CA LYS A 174 22.27 -21.37 -16.45
C LYS A 174 23.37 -22.02 -17.28
N GLU A 175 23.85 -21.31 -18.30
CA GLU A 175 24.87 -21.76 -19.26
C GLU A 175 26.30 -21.58 -18.70
N THR A 176 26.47 -20.70 -17.71
CA THR A 176 27.79 -20.40 -17.12
C THR A 176 28.08 -21.23 -15.89
N LEU A 177 27.04 -21.64 -15.15
CA LEU A 177 27.16 -22.50 -13.99
C LEU A 177 27.27 -23.97 -14.43
N ASP A 178 28.08 -24.76 -13.73
CA ASP A 178 28.00 -26.23 -13.84
C ASP A 178 26.77 -26.75 -13.06
N VAL A 179 26.59 -28.08 -13.05
CA VAL A 179 25.44 -28.71 -12.38
C VAL A 179 25.50 -28.53 -10.87
N GLU A 180 26.68 -28.67 -10.26
CA GLU A 180 26.85 -28.57 -8.81
C GLU A 180 26.59 -27.15 -8.31
N ALA A 181 27.19 -26.14 -8.95
CA ALA A 181 26.98 -24.74 -8.61
C ALA A 181 25.52 -24.30 -8.84
N TRP A 182 24.84 -24.85 -9.87
CA TRP A 182 23.42 -24.61 -10.08
C TRP A 182 22.56 -25.13 -8.92
N VAL A 183 22.78 -26.39 -8.51
CA VAL A 183 22.06 -27.01 -7.39
C VAL A 183 22.33 -26.25 -6.10
N GLU A 184 23.56 -25.84 -5.84
CA GLU A 184 23.92 -25.05 -4.67
C GLU A 184 23.16 -23.71 -4.64
N ARG A 185 23.17 -22.97 -5.76
CA ARG A 185 22.47 -21.68 -5.85
C ARG A 185 20.95 -21.84 -5.71
N ARG A 186 20.36 -22.88 -6.29
CA ARG A 186 18.94 -23.21 -6.09
C ARG A 186 18.64 -23.50 -4.62
N LEU A 187 19.48 -24.30 -3.96
CA LEU A 187 19.32 -24.61 -2.53
C LEU A 187 19.44 -23.36 -1.65
N GLN A 188 20.34 -22.44 -2.00
CA GLN A 188 20.46 -21.13 -1.32
C GLN A 188 19.16 -20.31 -1.44
N LEU A 189 18.51 -20.30 -2.60
CA LEU A 189 17.20 -19.64 -2.77
C LEU A 189 16.14 -20.24 -1.85
N ALA A 190 16.06 -21.56 -1.76
CA ALA A 190 15.13 -22.25 -0.88
C ALA A 190 15.42 -21.97 0.61
N ARG A 191 16.69 -21.92 1.00
CA ARG A 191 17.10 -21.56 2.37
C ARG A 191 16.70 -20.13 2.74
N LEU A 192 16.85 -19.18 1.82
CA LEU A 192 16.57 -17.76 2.08
C LEU A 192 15.07 -17.43 2.08
N PHE A 193 14.30 -18.00 1.16
CA PHE A 193 12.89 -17.63 0.96
C PHE A 193 11.88 -18.65 1.48
N GLY A 194 12.34 -19.80 1.97
CA GLY A 194 11.51 -20.94 2.33
C GLY A 194 11.26 -21.85 1.13
N ASN A 195 10.30 -22.78 1.25
CA ASN A 195 10.14 -23.85 0.27
C ASN A 195 9.93 -23.33 -1.18
N GLU A 196 10.13 -24.27 -2.11
CA GLU A 196 10.08 -24.01 -3.53
C GLU A 196 8.66 -23.70 -4.06
N LYS A 197 7.59 -23.73 -3.27
CA LYS A 197 6.21 -23.51 -3.74
C LYS A 197 5.82 -22.02 -3.80
N GLY A 198 4.94 -21.69 -4.74
CA GLY A 198 4.16 -20.44 -4.76
C GLY A 198 4.82 -19.22 -5.43
N VAL A 199 5.44 -19.38 -6.59
CA VAL A 199 5.78 -18.22 -7.45
C VAL A 199 4.72 -18.11 -8.53
N GLY A 200 3.84 -17.11 -8.41
CA GLY A 200 2.85 -16.82 -9.43
C GLY A 200 3.45 -16.05 -10.59
N LEU A 201 3.71 -16.74 -11.69
CA LEU A 201 3.64 -16.23 -13.07
C LEU A 201 3.18 -17.41 -13.95
N GLU A 202 1.90 -17.79 -13.80
CA GLU A 202 1.19 -18.89 -14.49
C GLU A 202 1.70 -20.31 -14.14
N ASP A 203 0.95 -20.96 -13.24
CA ASP A 203 1.24 -22.19 -12.49
C ASP A 203 1.70 -23.42 -13.31
N GLU A 204 3.00 -23.54 -13.48
CA GLU A 204 3.68 -24.83 -13.37
C GLU A 204 4.58 -24.76 -12.14
N ARG A 205 4.53 -25.80 -11.28
CA ARG A 205 5.24 -25.83 -9.98
C ARG A 205 6.66 -25.28 -10.18
N PHE A 206 7.06 -24.29 -9.39
CA PHE A 206 8.37 -23.62 -9.50
C PHE A 206 9.57 -24.60 -9.58
N GLU A 207 9.45 -25.77 -8.94
CA GLU A 207 10.32 -26.94 -9.15
C GLU A 207 10.42 -27.30 -10.65
N ALA A 208 9.31 -27.65 -11.28
CA ALA A 208 9.21 -27.98 -12.69
C ALA A 208 9.70 -26.85 -13.62
N TYR A 209 9.55 -25.58 -13.23
CA TYR A 209 10.12 -24.48 -14.00
C TYR A 209 11.66 -24.52 -13.98
N LEU A 210 12.28 -24.63 -12.79
CA LEU A 210 13.74 -24.69 -12.67
C LEU A 210 14.32 -26.00 -13.22
N ASP A 211 13.62 -27.12 -13.04
CA ASP A 211 13.99 -28.42 -13.60
C ASP A 211 14.03 -28.36 -15.13
N ARG A 212 13.09 -27.64 -15.77
CA ARG A 212 13.13 -27.40 -17.22
C ARG A 212 14.30 -26.53 -17.66
N GLN A 213 14.77 -25.62 -16.81
CA GLN A 213 15.91 -24.77 -17.16
C GLN A 213 17.24 -25.51 -17.09
N LYS A 214 17.35 -26.55 -16.24
CA LYS A 214 18.52 -27.43 -16.18
C LYS A 214 18.13 -28.87 -15.83
N PRO A 215 17.67 -29.67 -16.82
CA PRO A 215 17.12 -31.01 -16.58
C PRO A 215 18.09 -31.99 -15.92
N GLU A 216 19.39 -31.81 -16.17
CA GLU A 216 20.48 -32.62 -15.60
C GLU A 216 20.59 -32.46 -14.07
N ALA A 217 20.07 -31.35 -13.51
CA ALA A 217 20.09 -31.05 -12.09
C ALA A 217 18.82 -31.47 -11.33
N ALA A 218 17.88 -32.17 -12.01
CA ALA A 218 16.57 -32.52 -11.46
C ALA A 218 16.51 -33.89 -10.73
N GLN A 219 17.66 -34.55 -10.52
CA GLN A 219 17.77 -35.85 -9.85
C GLN A 219 17.99 -35.71 -8.34
#